data_AF-A0A6J3CET1-F1
#
_entry.id   AF-A0A6J3CET1-F1
#
_cell.length_a   1.000
_cell.length_b   1.000
_cell.length_c   1.000
_cell.angle_alpha   90.00
_cell.angle_beta   90.00
_cell.angle_gamma   90.00
#
_symmetry.space_group_name_H-M   'P 1'
#
loop_
_entity.id
_entity.type
_entity.pdbx_description
1 polymer ?
#
loop_
_entity_poly.entity_id
_entity_poly.type
_entity_poly.pdbx_seq_one_letter_code
_entity_poly.pdbx_strand_id
1 'polypeptide(L)'
;IVIKPVSVFRQRRVRAGAGPGWAACEGLLLALRDALLALTDHDFAQAASGAVPAESIAVLANHRVGAVRAAVLRVLAALQRRAPPALQRTLLARHYYLHLANQISLYKSTWDLAAACAALITKCDVPLEDQLNVYQF
;
A
#
# COMPACT_ATOMS: atom_id res chain seq x y z
N ILE A 1 34.02 -12.41 16.32
CA ILE A 1 32.79 -11.67 15.94
C ILE A 1 31.70 -12.71 15.73
N VAL A 2 30.76 -12.83 16.68
CA VAL A 2 29.68 -13.81 16.62
C VAL A 2 28.56 -13.22 15.77
N ILE A 3 28.35 -13.77 14.57
CA ILE A 3 27.24 -13.40 13.71
C ILE A 3 25.97 -14.03 14.30
N LYS A 4 25.12 -13.21 14.93
CA LYS A 4 23.77 -13.64 15.31
C LYS A 4 22.97 -13.89 14.02
N PRO A 5 22.31 -15.04 13.84
CA PRO A 5 21.43 -15.25 12.71
C PRO A 5 20.22 -14.31 12.81
N VAL A 6 19.98 -13.57 11.73
CA VAL A 6 18.76 -12.79 11.50
C VAL A 6 17.56 -13.71 11.66
N SER A 7 16.67 -13.38 12.59
CA SER A 7 15.39 -14.06 12.78
C SER A 7 14.52 -13.81 11.55
N VAL A 8 14.57 -14.75 10.60
CA VAL A 8 13.59 -14.86 9.53
C VAL A 8 12.23 -15.05 10.20
N PHE A 9 11.34 -14.07 10.06
CA PHE A 9 9.94 -14.18 10.47
C PHE A 9 9.33 -15.41 9.81
N ARG A 10 9.29 -16.52 10.56
CA ARG A 10 8.64 -17.76 10.13
C ARG A 10 7.15 -17.54 10.28
N GLN A 11 6.51 -17.03 9.22
CA GLN A 11 5.06 -16.88 9.16
C GLN A 11 4.45 -18.29 9.33
N ARG A 12 3.87 -18.51 10.51
CA ARG A 12 3.27 -19.77 10.94
C ARG A 12 2.18 -20.11 9.92
N ARG A 13 2.31 -21.24 9.22
CA ARG A 13 1.32 -21.72 8.25
C ARG A 13 -0.06 -21.76 8.92
N VAL A 14 -0.92 -20.83 8.53
CA VAL A 14 -2.35 -20.90 8.84
C VAL A 14 -2.93 -22.09 8.07
N ARG A 15 -3.79 -22.85 8.74
CA ARG A 15 -4.22 -24.20 8.35
C ARG A 15 -4.94 -24.22 6.98
N ALA A 16 -4.78 -25.38 6.34
CA ALA A 16 -5.24 -25.76 5.01
C ALA A 16 -6.72 -25.46 4.73
N GLY A 17 -7.01 -24.94 3.53
CA GLY A 17 -8.36 -24.87 2.96
C GLY A 17 -8.69 -23.59 2.18
N ALA A 18 -8.11 -22.45 2.56
CA ALA A 18 -8.27 -21.18 1.85
C ALA A 18 -7.11 -20.98 0.87
N GLY A 19 -7.31 -20.24 -0.24
CA GLY A 19 -6.27 -19.88 -1.19
C GLY A 19 -4.99 -19.41 -0.49
N PRO A 20 -3.82 -19.50 -1.16
CA PRO A 20 -2.52 -19.28 -0.51
C PRO A 20 -2.57 -17.97 0.29
N GLY A 21 -2.26 -18.01 1.59
CA GLY A 21 -2.70 -17.00 2.58
C GLY A 21 -2.37 -15.52 2.29
N TRP A 22 -1.59 -15.25 1.25
CA TRP A 22 -1.44 -13.91 0.67
C TRP A 22 -2.71 -13.39 -0.02
N ALA A 23 -3.59 -14.25 -0.55
CA ALA A 23 -4.86 -13.83 -1.16
C ALA A 23 -5.82 -13.26 -0.11
N ALA A 24 -5.82 -13.84 1.09
CA ALA A 24 -6.53 -13.27 2.23
C ALA A 24 -5.92 -11.92 2.65
N CYS A 25 -4.59 -11.79 2.63
CA CYS A 25 -3.91 -10.52 2.93
C CYS A 25 -4.27 -9.43 1.93
N GLU A 26 -4.24 -9.75 0.63
CA GLU A 26 -4.70 -8.86 -0.44
C GLU A 26 -6.17 -8.44 -0.22
N GLY A 27 -7.06 -9.41 -0.01
CA GLY A 27 -8.48 -9.12 0.24
C GLY A 27 -8.72 -8.22 1.44
N LEU A 28 -7.99 -8.42 2.55
CA LEU A 28 -8.07 -7.56 3.73
C LEU A 28 -7.59 -6.12 3.44
N LEU A 29 -6.53 -5.96 2.66
CA LEU A 29 -6.02 -4.64 2.26
C LEU A 29 -7.02 -3.92 1.34
N LEU A 30 -7.64 -4.62 0.41
CA LEU A 30 -8.68 -4.05 -0.45
C LEU A 30 -9.93 -3.68 0.36
N ALA A 31 -10.35 -4.52 1.31
CA ALA A 31 -11.44 -4.19 2.22
C ALA A 31 -11.12 -2.96 3.09
N LEU A 32 -9.88 -2.83 3.57
CA LEU A 32 -9.41 -1.64 4.30
C LEU A 32 -9.46 -0.39 3.41
N ARG A 33 -9.00 -0.48 2.16
CA ARG A 33 -9.11 0.63 1.19
C ARG A 33 -10.57 1.08 1.06
N ASP A 34 -11.49 0.14 0.87
CA ASP A 34 -12.90 0.45 0.65
C ASP A 34 -13.54 1.07 1.90
N ALA A 35 -13.21 0.54 3.08
CA ALA A 35 -13.63 1.14 4.35
C ALA A 35 -13.12 2.58 4.48
N LEU A 36 -11.84 2.84 4.21
CA LEU A 36 -11.25 4.18 4.27
C LEU A 36 -11.90 5.16 3.30
N LEU A 37 -12.43 4.70 2.17
CA LEU A 37 -13.16 5.56 1.22
C LEU A 37 -14.60 5.81 1.64
N ALA A 38 -15.22 4.86 2.36
CA ALA A 38 -16.59 4.95 2.83
C ALA A 38 -16.78 5.74 4.14
N LEU A 39 -15.72 5.90 4.96
CA LEU A 39 -15.80 6.63 6.23
C LEU A 39 -16.26 8.08 6.05
N THR A 40 -16.91 8.66 7.06
CA THR A 40 -17.10 10.12 7.11
C THR A 40 -15.77 10.83 7.32
N ASP A 41 -15.68 12.14 7.04
CA ASP A 41 -14.41 12.88 7.24
C ASP A 41 -13.97 12.90 8.71
N HIS A 42 -14.92 12.93 9.64
CA HIS A 42 -14.65 12.84 11.07
C HIS A 42 -14.02 11.49 11.44
N ASP A 43 -14.65 10.39 11.00
CA ASP A 43 -14.16 9.03 11.31
C ASP A 43 -12.84 8.73 10.61
N PHE A 44 -12.66 9.24 9.39
CA PHE A 44 -11.41 9.13 8.66
C PHE A 44 -10.27 9.84 9.39
N ALA A 45 -10.49 11.07 9.88
CA ALA A 45 -9.48 11.80 10.63
C ALA A 45 -9.06 11.05 11.91
N GLN A 46 -10.02 10.44 12.61
CA GLN A 46 -9.74 9.59 13.76
C GLN A 46 -8.92 8.36 13.35
N ALA A 47 -9.34 7.61 12.33
CA ALA A 47 -8.66 6.42 11.85
C ALA A 47 -7.22 6.70 11.38
N ALA A 48 -7.02 7.78 10.61
CA ALA A 48 -5.72 8.19 10.09
C ALA A 48 -4.74 8.67 11.17
N SER A 49 -5.26 9.17 12.30
CA SER A 49 -4.43 9.68 13.39
C SER A 49 -3.81 8.60 14.28
N GLY A 50 -4.37 7.38 14.31
CA GLY A 50 -3.90 6.34 15.22
C GLY A 50 -4.20 4.88 14.85
N ALA A 51 -5.29 4.60 14.14
CA ALA A 51 -5.66 3.21 13.79
C ALA A 51 -4.90 2.68 12.56
N VAL A 52 -4.50 3.59 11.65
CA VAL A 52 -3.90 3.23 10.37
C VAL A 52 -2.61 4.04 10.15
N PRO A 53 -1.52 3.75 10.89
CA PRO A 53 -0.26 4.45 10.71
C PRO A 53 0.34 4.13 9.33
N ALA A 54 0.57 5.17 8.53
CA ALA A 54 1.04 5.06 7.16
C ALA A 54 2.38 4.29 7.07
N GLU A 55 3.25 4.43 8.07
CA GLU A 55 4.52 3.73 8.17
C GLU A 55 4.34 2.21 8.30
N SER A 56 3.34 1.75 9.07
CA SER A 56 3.07 0.32 9.21
C SER A 56 2.53 -0.29 7.93
N ILE A 57 1.71 0.46 7.19
CA ILE A 57 1.24 0.04 5.86
C ILE A 57 2.40 0.00 4.87
N ALA A 58 3.31 0.99 4.89
CA ALA A 58 4.46 1.03 4.01
C ALA A 58 5.40 -0.18 4.20
N VAL A 59 5.53 -0.70 5.43
CA VAL A 59 6.32 -1.93 5.69
C VAL A 59 5.74 -3.14 4.95
N LEU A 60 4.41 -3.22 4.79
CA LEU A 60 3.76 -4.30 4.04
C LEU A 60 4.06 -4.25 2.54
N ALA A 61 4.55 -3.11 2.02
CA ALA A 61 5.00 -3.00 0.64
C ALA A 61 6.26 -3.85 0.35
N ASN A 62 6.96 -4.29 1.39
CA ASN A 62 8.03 -5.28 1.30
C ASN A 62 7.49 -6.72 1.26
N HIS A 63 6.65 -7.02 0.28
CA HIS A 63 6.06 -8.35 0.13
C HIS A 63 6.39 -8.96 -1.23
N ARG A 64 6.81 -10.23 -1.23
CA ARG A 64 7.24 -10.93 -2.46
C ARG A 64 6.13 -11.06 -3.53
N VAL A 65 4.87 -11.04 -3.12
CA VAL A 65 3.71 -11.15 -4.03
C VAL A 65 3.32 -9.76 -4.53
N GLY A 66 3.32 -9.58 -5.86
CA GLY A 66 2.98 -8.30 -6.51
C GLY A 66 1.58 -7.79 -6.18
N ALA A 67 0.58 -8.67 -6.17
CA ALA A 67 -0.81 -8.33 -5.87
C ALA A 67 -0.99 -7.69 -4.46
N VAL A 68 -0.33 -8.26 -3.44
CA VAL A 68 -0.31 -7.69 -2.08
C VAL A 68 0.34 -6.31 -2.08
N ARG A 69 1.48 -6.11 -2.75
CA ARG A 69 2.12 -4.79 -2.85
C ARG A 69 1.23 -3.77 -3.55
N ALA A 70 0.55 -4.18 -4.63
CA ALA A 70 -0.38 -3.33 -5.34
C ALA A 70 -1.59 -2.95 -4.45
N ALA A 71 -2.12 -3.89 -3.66
CA ALA A 71 -3.17 -3.61 -2.68
C ALA A 71 -2.71 -2.62 -1.59
N VAL A 72 -1.48 -2.77 -1.08
CA VAL A 72 -0.86 -1.79 -0.18
C VAL A 72 -0.85 -0.40 -0.80
N LEU A 73 -0.36 -0.25 -2.04
CA LEU A 73 -0.34 1.06 -2.71
C LEU A 73 -1.74 1.66 -2.90
N ARG A 74 -2.76 0.84 -3.16
CA ARG A 74 -4.15 1.31 -3.26
C ARG A 74 -4.71 1.81 -1.91
N VAL A 75 -4.36 1.15 -0.80
CA VAL A 75 -4.67 1.66 0.56
C VAL A 75 -4.00 3.02 0.77
N LEU A 76 -2.73 3.14 0.42
CA LEU A 76 -1.99 4.39 0.55
C LEU A 76 -2.56 5.51 -0.32
N ALA A 77 -3.01 5.21 -1.53
CA ALA A 77 -3.68 6.15 -2.41
C ALA A 77 -5.01 6.62 -1.81
N ALA A 78 -5.80 5.72 -1.21
CA ALA A 78 -7.03 6.08 -0.49
C ALA A 78 -6.74 6.99 0.71
N LEU A 79 -5.72 6.68 1.52
CA LEU A 79 -5.29 7.53 2.63
C LEU A 79 -4.85 8.91 2.13
N GLN A 80 -4.00 8.98 1.11
CA GLN A 80 -3.47 10.24 0.59
C GLN A 80 -4.56 11.13 -0.02
N ARG A 81 -5.54 10.54 -0.73
CA ARG A 81 -6.67 11.30 -1.31
C ARG A 81 -7.49 12.01 -0.25
N ARG A 82 -7.64 11.39 0.92
CA ARG A 82 -8.45 11.91 2.03
C ARG A 82 -7.62 12.59 3.12
N ALA A 83 -6.29 12.47 3.07
CA ALA A 83 -5.40 12.97 4.10
C ALA A 83 -5.53 14.50 4.23
N PRO A 84 -5.75 15.03 5.45
CA PRO A 84 -5.74 16.46 5.66
C PRO A 84 -4.33 17.04 5.36
N PRO A 85 -4.23 18.33 5.01
CA PRO A 85 -2.95 18.94 4.63
C PRO A 85 -1.83 18.78 5.67
N ALA A 86 -2.18 18.71 6.95
CA ALA A 86 -1.23 18.46 8.03
C ALA A 86 -0.58 17.07 7.92
N LEU A 87 -1.38 16.03 7.68
CA LEU A 87 -0.89 14.66 7.51
C LEU A 87 -0.03 14.54 6.24
N GLN A 88 -0.44 15.18 5.14
CA GLN A 88 0.34 15.20 3.90
C GLN A 88 1.74 15.80 4.13
N ARG A 89 1.83 16.90 4.88
CA ARG A 89 3.12 17.52 5.25
C ARG A 89 3.99 16.59 6.09
N THR A 90 3.40 15.87 7.04
CA THR A 90 4.14 14.88 7.86
C THR A 90 4.69 13.75 7.02
N LEU A 91 3.90 13.21 6.08
CA LEU A 91 4.35 12.14 5.17
C LEU A 91 5.51 12.61 4.29
N LEU A 92 5.41 13.81 3.72
CA LEU A 92 6.49 14.41 2.92
C LEU A 92 7.76 14.63 3.74
N ALA A 93 7.64 15.23 4.93
CA ALA A 93 8.78 15.51 5.81
C ALA A 93 9.52 14.24 6.28
N ARG A 94 8.83 13.09 6.32
CA ARG A 94 9.39 11.80 6.72
C ARG A 94 9.92 10.96 5.54
N HIS A 95 10.13 11.56 4.37
CA HIS A 95 10.60 10.86 3.16
C HIS A 95 9.75 9.62 2.80
N TYR A 96 8.45 9.67 3.09
CA TYR A 96 7.56 8.52 3.02
C TYR A 96 7.58 7.82 1.66
N TYR A 97 7.47 8.60 0.57
CA TYR A 97 7.47 8.06 -0.79
C TYR A 97 8.82 7.44 -1.20
N LEU A 98 9.93 7.95 -0.67
CA LEU A 98 11.25 7.36 -0.92
C LEU A 98 11.38 5.99 -0.25
N HIS A 99 10.95 5.87 1.01
CA HIS A 99 10.92 4.59 1.70
C HIS A 99 9.97 3.60 1.02
N LEU A 100 8.80 4.05 0.59
CA LEU A 100 7.85 3.22 -0.15
C LEU A 100 8.43 2.72 -1.47
N ALA A 101 9.06 3.59 -2.26
CA ALA A 101 9.74 3.24 -3.51
C ALA A 101 10.83 2.18 -3.28
N ASN A 102 11.61 2.33 -2.20
CA ASN A 102 12.62 1.35 -1.82
C ASN A 102 12.01 -0.01 -1.44
N GLN A 103 10.88 -0.05 -0.74
CA GLN A 103 10.25 -1.33 -0.38
C GLN A 103 9.66 -2.05 -1.59
N ILE A 104 9.00 -1.33 -2.50
CA ILE A 104 8.36 -1.95 -3.67
C ILE A 104 9.37 -2.40 -4.73
N SER A 105 10.58 -1.85 -4.78
CA SER A 105 11.60 -2.20 -5.79
C SER A 105 12.36 -3.51 -5.48
N LEU A 106 12.24 -4.06 -4.26
CA LEU A 106 12.99 -5.25 -3.83
C LEU A 106 12.58 -6.54 -4.54
N TYR A 107 11.40 -6.59 -5.16
CA TYR A 107 10.91 -7.78 -5.88
C TYR A 107 10.41 -7.39 -7.27
N LYS A 108 10.40 -8.37 -8.20
CA LYS A 108 9.97 -8.19 -9.60
C LYS A 108 8.65 -7.43 -9.68
N SER A 109 8.60 -6.37 -10.50
CA SER A 109 7.39 -5.58 -10.70
C SER A 109 6.31 -6.35 -11.46
N THR A 110 5.06 -5.95 -11.27
CA THR A 110 3.87 -6.49 -11.95
C THR A 110 3.05 -5.34 -12.52
N TRP A 111 2.20 -5.62 -13.51
CA TRP A 111 1.32 -4.60 -14.10
C TRP A 111 0.43 -3.95 -13.04
N ASP A 112 -0.17 -4.74 -12.15
CA ASP A 112 -1.01 -4.23 -11.06
C ASP A 112 -0.28 -3.27 -10.13
N LEU A 113 1.02 -3.49 -9.92
CA LEU A 113 1.84 -2.63 -9.09
C LEU A 113 2.10 -1.31 -9.79
N ALA A 114 2.41 -1.34 -11.10
CA ALA A 114 2.58 -0.14 -11.91
C ALA A 114 1.29 0.70 -11.96
N ALA A 115 0.13 0.05 -12.16
CA ALA A 115 -1.17 0.71 -12.14
C ALA A 115 -1.46 1.35 -10.78
N ALA A 116 -1.18 0.64 -9.68
CA ALA A 116 -1.36 1.19 -8.34
C ALA A 116 -0.39 2.35 -8.02
N CYS A 117 0.85 2.31 -8.53
CA CYS A 117 1.78 3.45 -8.47
C CYS A 117 1.23 4.66 -9.22
N ALA A 118 0.72 4.46 -10.44
CA ALA A 118 0.16 5.53 -11.24
C ALA A 118 -1.02 6.18 -10.51
N ALA A 119 -1.98 5.39 -10.02
CA ALA A 119 -3.11 5.88 -9.24
C ALA A 119 -2.70 6.65 -7.97
N LEU A 120 -1.65 6.21 -7.28
CA LEU A 120 -1.10 6.93 -6.12
C LEU A 120 -0.55 8.30 -6.50
N ILE A 121 0.18 8.39 -7.61
CA ILE A 121 0.86 9.62 -8.06
C ILE A 121 -0.12 10.60 -8.70
N THR A 122 -0.97 10.11 -9.59
CA THR A 122 -1.93 10.92 -10.36
C THR A 122 -3.18 11.25 -9.57
N LYS A 123 -3.47 10.49 -8.50
CA LYS A 123 -4.73 10.50 -7.76
C LYS A 123 -5.94 10.13 -8.63
N CYS A 124 -5.70 9.53 -9.80
CA CYS A 124 -6.72 9.06 -10.73
C CYS A 124 -6.89 7.55 -10.63
N ASP A 125 -8.13 7.07 -10.54
CA ASP A 125 -8.45 5.65 -10.41
C ASP A 125 -8.93 5.01 -11.73
N VAL A 126 -8.51 5.59 -12.86
CA VAL A 126 -8.79 5.04 -14.20
C VAL A 126 -7.73 4.00 -14.59
N PRO A 127 -8.04 3.05 -15.49
CA PRO A 127 -7.08 2.06 -15.99
C PRO A 127 -5.76 2.70 -16.44
N LEU A 128 -4.64 2.01 -16.22
CA LEU A 128 -3.31 2.55 -16.50
C LEU A 128 -3.15 2.88 -18.00
N GLU A 129 -3.72 2.05 -18.86
CA GLU A 129 -3.76 2.21 -20.30
C GLU A 129 -4.38 3.57 -20.68
N ASP A 130 -5.48 3.94 -20.02
CA ASP A 130 -6.17 5.21 -20.23
C ASP A 130 -5.36 6.40 -19.71
N GLN A 131 -4.58 6.21 -18.62
CA GLN A 131 -3.65 7.24 -18.12
C GLN A 131 -2.46 7.46 -19.08
N LEU A 132 -2.02 6.43 -19.79
CA LEU A 132 -0.89 6.51 -20.73
C LEU A 132 -1.33 7.06 -22.10
N ASN A 133 -2.59 6.88 -22.48
CA ASN A 133 -3.14 7.37 -23.75
C ASN A 133 -3.31 8.90 -23.83
N VAL A 134 -3.08 9.63 -22.75
CA VAL A 134 -3.16 11.11 -22.72
C VAL A 134 -2.02 11.77 -23.52
N TYR A 135 -0.99 11.02 -23.93
CA TYR A 135 0.16 11.51 -24.69
C TYR A 135 0.15 11.20 -26.20
N GLN A 136 -0.99 10.78 -26.78
CA GLN A 136 -1.16 10.69 -28.24
C GLN A 136 -1.87 11.95 -28.78
N PHE A 137 -1.15 13.07 -28.85
CA PHE A 137 -1.48 14.22 -29.71
C PHE A 137 -0.21 14.74 -30.38
#